data_AF-A0A8T0YW39-F1
#
_entry.id   AF-A0A8T0YW39-F1
#
_cell.length_a   1.000
_cell.length_b   1.000
_cell.length_c   1.000
_cell.angle_alpha   90.00
_cell.angle_beta   90.00
_cell.angle_gamma   90.00
#
_symmetry.space_group_name_H-M   'P 1'
#
loop_
_entity.id
_entity.type
_entity.pdbx_description
1 polymer ?
#
loop_
_entity_poly.entity_id
_entity_poly.type
_entity_poly.pdbx_seq_one_letter_code
_entity_poly.pdbx_strand_id
1 'polypeptide(L)'
;VTLLSRLFNLLESARAALEQERASKVALEARDQLARELHDGISQSLFLLSVKTDKAERSLAGSGHENEIQDIRKTVHEVNAYVRQAIAQLRYVPGQAAVPEGTSLLSQVELLVEETVPSTRLEWNLDSTFFSPKEQVELLACIREALLNVRKHARATDTRVIAEGTSFVWSIFIQDNGVG
;
A
#
# COMPACT_ATOMS: atom_id res chain seq x y z
N VAL A 1 10.25 52.05 -4.66
CA VAL A 1 10.12 51.35 -3.35
C VAL A 1 9.21 50.13 -3.45
N THR A 2 8.00 50.25 -3.99
CA THR A 2 7.02 49.15 -4.14
C THR A 2 7.50 47.93 -4.94
N LEU A 3 8.32 48.12 -5.97
CA LEU A 3 8.79 47.02 -6.84
C LEU A 3 9.87 46.16 -6.15
N LEU A 4 10.76 46.81 -5.37
CA LEU A 4 11.79 46.14 -4.59
C LEU A 4 11.17 45.29 -3.46
N SER A 5 10.15 45.83 -2.77
CA SER A 5 9.41 45.13 -1.72
C SER A 5 8.63 43.92 -2.26
N ARG A 6 8.02 44.04 -3.46
CA ARG A 6 7.36 42.89 -4.12
C ARG A 6 8.35 41.80 -4.50
N LEU A 7 9.50 42.18 -5.06
CA LEU A 7 10.53 41.23 -5.47
C LEU A 7 11.18 40.54 -4.26
N PHE A 8 11.38 41.27 -3.17
CA PHE A 8 11.82 40.72 -1.89
C PHE A 8 10.81 39.72 -1.31
N ASN A 9 9.52 40.07 -1.25
CA ASN A 9 8.48 39.15 -0.77
C ASN A 9 8.35 37.90 -1.66
N LEU A 10 8.51 38.02 -2.98
CA LEU A 10 8.53 36.87 -3.89
C LEU A 10 9.71 35.95 -3.60
N LEU A 11 10.92 36.50 -3.44
CA LEU A 11 12.11 35.75 -3.06
C LEU A 11 11.94 35.03 -1.71
N GLU A 12 11.36 35.71 -0.74
CA GLU A 12 11.10 35.16 0.60
C GLU A 12 10.06 34.02 0.54
N SER A 13 8.99 34.20 -0.22
CA SER A 13 7.98 33.15 -0.45
C SER A 13 8.54 31.93 -1.19
N ALA A 14 9.38 32.15 -2.20
CA ALA A 14 10.02 31.06 -2.96
C ALA A 14 11.02 30.29 -2.09
N ARG A 15 11.79 31.00 -1.24
CA ARG A 15 12.69 30.37 -0.28
C ARG A 15 11.92 29.56 0.76
N ALA A 16 10.84 30.10 1.31
CA ALA A 16 10.00 29.39 2.26
C ALA A 16 9.38 28.12 1.63
N ALA A 17 8.91 28.21 0.38
CA ALA A 17 8.38 27.07 -0.36
C ALA A 17 9.45 25.97 -0.57
N LEU A 18 10.68 26.35 -0.95
CA LEU A 18 11.79 25.42 -1.14
C LEU A 18 12.21 24.73 0.17
N GLU A 19 12.27 25.47 1.28
CA GLU A 19 12.58 24.89 2.59
C GLU A 19 11.47 23.94 3.05
N GLN A 20 10.21 24.28 2.80
CA GLN A 20 9.09 23.40 3.09
C GLN A 20 9.11 22.12 2.23
N GLU A 21 9.44 22.24 0.95
CA GLU A 21 9.62 21.09 0.06
C GLU A 21 10.76 20.18 0.56
N ARG A 22 11.92 20.74 0.90
CA ARG A 22 13.05 19.99 1.47
C ARG A 22 12.68 19.29 2.76
N ALA A 23 12.04 19.98 3.70
CA ALA A 23 11.59 19.39 4.96
C ALA A 23 10.61 18.23 4.71
N SER A 24 9.69 18.39 3.76
CA SER A 24 8.75 17.33 3.38
C SER A 24 9.47 16.10 2.81
N LYS A 25 10.49 16.32 1.97
CA LYS A 25 11.29 15.26 1.36
C LYS A 25 12.11 14.49 2.40
N VAL A 26 12.77 15.19 3.33
CA VAL A 26 13.54 14.55 4.41
C VAL A 26 12.61 13.74 5.32
N ALA A 27 11.44 14.27 5.66
CA ALA A 27 10.44 13.53 6.44
C ALA A 27 9.96 12.27 5.71
N LEU A 28 9.82 12.34 4.38
CA LEU A 28 9.45 11.21 3.53
C LEU A 28 10.49 10.09 3.56
N GLU A 29 11.75 10.45 3.32
CA GLU A 29 12.88 9.52 3.31
C GLU A 29 13.03 8.82 4.66
N ALA A 30 12.92 9.58 5.76
CA ALA A 30 12.92 9.02 7.12
C ALA A 30 11.75 8.05 7.34
N ARG A 31 10.56 8.36 6.83
CA ARG A 31 9.37 7.51 6.98
C ARG A 31 9.48 6.20 6.19
N ASP A 32 10.01 6.26 4.97
CA ASP A 32 10.24 5.09 4.13
C ASP A 32 11.37 4.21 4.70
N GLN A 33 12.41 4.83 5.27
CA GLN A 33 13.45 4.09 6.00
C GLN A 33 12.92 3.41 7.26
N LEU A 34 12.11 4.10 8.07
CA LEU A 34 11.44 3.49 9.21
C LEU A 34 10.52 2.33 8.78
N ALA A 35 9.81 2.47 7.66
CA ALA A 35 8.96 1.40 7.15
C ALA A 35 9.77 0.14 6.76
N ARG A 36 10.94 0.32 6.15
CA ARG A 36 11.88 -0.78 5.83
C ARG A 36 12.42 -1.44 7.09
N GLU A 37 12.92 -0.66 8.04
CA GLU A 37 13.46 -1.19 9.30
C GLU A 37 12.41 -1.96 10.11
N LEU A 38 11.18 -1.44 10.17
CA LEU A 38 10.04 -2.13 10.80
C LEU A 38 9.65 -3.39 10.03
N HIS A 39 9.64 -3.35 8.70
CA HIS A 39 9.35 -4.52 7.87
C HIS A 39 10.34 -5.65 8.12
N ASP A 40 11.64 -5.36 8.07
CA ASP A 40 12.65 -6.39 8.17
C ASP A 40 12.73 -6.96 9.60
N GLY A 41 12.62 -6.11 10.62
CA GLY A 41 12.67 -6.53 12.02
C GLY A 41 11.42 -7.27 12.49
N ILE A 42 10.22 -6.75 12.19
CA ILE A 42 8.98 -7.32 12.71
C ILE A 42 8.55 -8.53 11.89
N SER A 43 8.71 -8.53 10.55
CA SER A 43 8.33 -9.68 9.73
C SER A 43 9.18 -10.91 10.06
N GLN A 44 10.50 -10.74 10.28
CA GLN A 44 11.36 -11.84 10.73
C GLN A 44 10.97 -12.35 12.12
N SER A 45 10.70 -11.44 13.06
CA SER A 45 10.29 -11.81 14.42
C SER A 45 8.97 -12.58 14.43
N LEU A 46 8.00 -12.16 13.62
CA LEU A 46 6.70 -12.85 13.50
C LEU A 46 6.80 -14.16 12.73
N PHE A 47 7.66 -14.24 11.71
CA PHE A 47 7.95 -15.51 11.05
C PHE A 47 8.57 -16.53 12.02
N LEU A 48 9.58 -16.12 12.78
CA LEU A 48 10.21 -16.95 13.81
C LEU A 48 9.21 -17.38 14.88
N LEU A 49 8.32 -16.47 15.29
CA LEU A 49 7.27 -16.78 16.24
C LEU A 49 6.29 -17.81 15.68
N SER A 50 5.85 -17.65 14.43
CA SER A 50 5.00 -18.63 13.74
C SER A 50 5.64 -20.02 13.67
N VAL A 51 6.93 -20.09 13.30
CA VAL A 51 7.69 -21.35 13.26
C VAL A 51 7.80 -22.00 14.65
N LYS A 52 8.03 -21.21 15.70
CA LYS A 52 8.07 -21.71 17.08
C LYS A 52 6.72 -22.22 17.55
N THR A 53 5.62 -21.54 17.19
CA THR A 53 4.26 -21.95 17.51
C THR A 53 3.91 -23.27 16.80
N ASP A 54 4.22 -23.42 15.52
CA ASP A 54 4.02 -24.67 14.78
C ASP A 54 4.81 -25.83 15.39
N LYS A 55 6.04 -25.56 15.84
CA LYS A 55 6.87 -26.57 16.53
C LYS A 55 6.28 -26.97 17.89
N ALA A 56 5.73 -26.00 18.63
CA ALA A 56 5.05 -26.25 19.89
C ALA A 56 3.78 -27.08 19.70
N GLU A 57 2.97 -26.77 18.67
CA GLU A 57 1.77 -27.53 18.28
C GLU A 57 2.09 -29.00 18.04
N ARG A 58 3.13 -29.27 17.24
CA ARG A 58 3.57 -30.64 16.95
C ARG A 58 4.12 -31.37 18.18
N SER A 59 4.82 -30.65 19.06
CA SER A 59 5.43 -31.24 20.26
C SER A 59 4.43 -31.51 21.39
N LEU A 60 3.29 -30.83 21.39
CA LEU A 60 2.25 -30.91 22.41
C LEU A 60 0.98 -31.61 21.91
N ALA A 61 1.03 -32.23 20.73
CA ALA A 61 -0.07 -33.05 20.22
C ALA A 61 -0.37 -34.23 21.17
N GLY A 62 -1.64 -34.35 21.58
CA GLY A 62 -2.13 -35.30 22.57
C GLY A 62 -2.00 -34.85 24.03
N SER A 63 -1.60 -33.60 24.31
CA SER A 63 -1.35 -33.11 25.68
C SER A 63 -2.55 -32.40 26.32
N GLY A 64 -3.64 -32.17 25.59
CA GLY A 64 -4.83 -31.44 26.07
C GLY A 64 -4.73 -29.91 25.99
N HIS A 65 -3.59 -29.38 25.53
CA HIS A 65 -3.32 -27.93 25.38
C HIS A 65 -3.46 -27.45 23.91
N GLU A 66 -4.08 -28.26 23.04
CA GLU A 66 -4.20 -27.96 21.60
C GLU A 66 -4.96 -26.66 21.31
N ASN A 67 -6.00 -26.36 22.09
CA ASN A 67 -6.79 -25.13 21.92
C ASN A 67 -5.96 -23.87 22.23
N GLU A 68 -5.15 -23.90 23.29
CA GLU A 68 -4.30 -22.77 23.69
C GLU A 68 -3.21 -22.48 22.65
N ILE A 69 -2.67 -23.53 22.02
CA ILE A 69 -1.71 -23.37 20.93
C ILE A 69 -2.37 -22.86 19.64
N GLN A 70 -3.59 -23.32 19.32
CA GLN A 70 -4.35 -22.75 18.21
C GLN A 70 -4.62 -21.25 18.41
N ASP A 71 -4.98 -20.83 19.63
CA ASP A 71 -5.22 -19.43 19.96
C ASP A 71 -3.96 -18.57 19.82
N ILE A 72 -2.80 -19.10 20.26
CA ILE A 72 -1.50 -18.43 20.04
C ILE A 72 -1.22 -18.31 18.54
N ARG A 73 -1.43 -19.38 17.75
CA ARG A 73 -1.19 -19.36 16.30
C ARG A 73 -2.07 -18.33 15.60
N LYS A 74 -3.35 -18.27 15.97
CA LYS A 74 -4.30 -17.29 15.46
C LYS A 74 -3.87 -15.86 15.79
N THR A 75 -3.48 -15.62 17.05
CA THR A 75 -2.98 -14.30 17.49
C THR A 75 -1.73 -13.88 16.72
N VAL A 76 -0.79 -14.80 16.48
CA VAL A 76 0.42 -14.52 15.69
C VAL A 76 0.08 -14.15 14.25
N HIS A 77 -0.87 -14.85 13.62
CA HIS A 77 -1.34 -14.51 12.29
C HIS A 77 -2.02 -13.15 12.22
N GLU A 78 -2.88 -12.82 13.19
CA GLU A 78 -3.56 -11.53 13.28
C GLU A 78 -2.58 -10.37 13.46
N VAL A 79 -1.60 -10.53 14.36
CA VAL A 79 -0.54 -9.53 14.57
C VAL A 79 0.30 -9.34 13.30
N ASN A 80 0.58 -10.43 12.56
CA ASN A 80 1.33 -10.37 11.31
C ASN A 80 0.56 -9.63 10.20
N ALA A 81 -0.75 -9.88 10.08
CA ALA A 81 -1.60 -9.12 9.18
C ALA A 81 -1.65 -7.63 9.56
N TYR A 82 -1.77 -7.31 10.85
CA TYR A 82 -1.80 -5.94 11.35
C TYR A 82 -0.50 -5.19 11.06
N VAL A 83 0.65 -5.82 11.32
CA VAL A 83 1.97 -5.24 11.07
C VAL A 83 2.18 -4.97 9.58
N ARG A 84 1.84 -5.94 8.71
CA ARG A 84 1.94 -5.73 7.26
C ARG A 84 1.09 -4.55 6.80
N GLN A 85 -0.11 -4.41 7.35
CA GLN A 85 -0.98 -3.27 7.06
C GLN A 85 -0.39 -1.94 7.56
N ALA A 86 0.18 -1.90 8.78
CA ALA A 86 0.82 -0.72 9.33
C ALA A 86 2.03 -0.28 8.50
N ILE A 87 2.88 -1.23 8.07
CA ILE A 87 4.00 -0.96 7.16
C ILE A 87 3.50 -0.44 5.82
N ALA A 88 2.46 -1.03 5.25
CA ALA A 88 1.87 -0.57 3.99
C ALA A 88 1.36 0.87 4.10
N GLN A 89 0.75 1.25 5.22
CA GLN A 89 0.34 2.63 5.50
C GLN A 89 1.54 3.57 5.68
N LEU A 90 2.61 3.13 6.35
CA LEU A 90 3.85 3.90 6.51
C LEU A 90 4.56 4.15 5.16
N ARG A 91 4.55 3.18 4.24
CA ARG A 91 5.08 3.34 2.87
C ARG A 91 4.17 4.19 1.97
N TYR A 92 2.90 4.39 2.35
CA TYR A 92 1.93 5.10 1.52
C TYR A 92 1.91 6.61 1.78
N VAL A 93 2.50 7.39 0.89
CA VAL A 93 2.46 8.85 0.94
C VAL A 93 1.47 9.34 -0.12
N PRO A 94 0.36 9.99 0.25
CA PRO A 94 -0.52 10.63 -0.72
C PRO A 94 0.27 11.65 -1.54
N GLY A 95 0.40 11.42 -2.84
CA GLY A 95 0.96 12.37 -3.81
C GLY A 95 2.45 12.23 -4.18
N GLN A 96 3.21 11.28 -3.62
CA GLN A 96 4.65 11.10 -3.95
C GLN A 96 5.15 9.64 -3.91
N ALA A 97 4.31 8.61 -4.11
CA ALA A 97 4.87 7.29 -4.36
C ALA A 97 5.75 7.37 -5.62
N ALA A 98 7.06 7.22 -5.50
CA ALA A 98 7.89 7.16 -6.70
C ALA A 98 7.45 5.92 -7.47
N VAL A 99 6.88 6.11 -8.66
CA VAL A 99 6.75 5.05 -9.67
C VAL A 99 8.17 4.50 -9.85
N PRO A 100 8.46 3.22 -9.54
CA PRO A 100 9.78 2.67 -9.79
C PRO A 100 10.07 2.85 -11.28
N GLU A 101 11.14 3.60 -11.61
CA GLU A 101 11.52 3.89 -13.00
C GLU A 101 11.56 2.59 -13.80
N GLY A 102 10.69 2.48 -14.81
CA GLY A 102 10.61 1.31 -15.70
C GLY A 102 9.52 0.27 -15.37
N THR A 103 8.78 0.40 -14.27
CA THR A 103 7.59 -0.45 -14.03
C THR A 103 6.33 0.21 -14.57
N SER A 104 5.63 -0.48 -15.46
CA SER A 104 4.37 0.03 -16.02
C SER A 104 3.29 0.13 -14.91
N LEU A 105 2.36 1.07 -15.06
CA LEU A 105 1.18 1.19 -14.18
C LEU A 105 0.44 -0.16 -14.03
N LEU A 106 0.32 -0.90 -15.14
CA LEU A 106 -0.27 -2.24 -15.17
C LEU A 106 0.45 -3.20 -14.21
N SER A 107 1.79 -3.27 -14.28
CA SER A 107 2.58 -4.17 -13.42
C SER A 107 2.40 -3.88 -11.93
N GLN A 108 2.19 -2.62 -11.56
CA GLN A 108 1.92 -2.26 -10.17
C GLN A 108 0.49 -2.61 -9.74
N VAL A 109 -0.48 -2.50 -10.64
CA VAL A 109 -1.86 -2.95 -10.40
C VAL A 109 -1.91 -4.46 -10.25
N GLU A 110 -1.18 -5.21 -11.08
CA GLU A 110 -1.04 -6.68 -10.97
C GLU A 110 -0.54 -7.10 -9.58
N LEU A 111 0.54 -6.49 -9.11
CA LEU A 111 1.08 -6.74 -7.77
C LEU A 111 0.07 -6.41 -6.66
N LEU A 112 -0.60 -5.26 -6.76
CA LEU A 112 -1.63 -4.86 -5.80
C LEU A 112 -2.78 -5.86 -5.72
N VAL A 113 -3.22 -6.33 -6.89
CA VAL A 113 -4.28 -7.32 -7.01
C VAL A 113 -3.87 -8.64 -6.36
N GLU A 114 -2.65 -9.12 -6.66
CA GLU A 114 -2.09 -10.36 -6.10
C GLU A 114 -1.94 -10.29 -4.57
N GLU A 115 -1.50 -9.15 -4.03
CA GLU A 115 -1.28 -8.97 -2.59
C GLU A 115 -2.59 -8.80 -1.79
N THR A 116 -3.66 -8.30 -2.42
CA THR A 116 -4.84 -7.83 -1.67
C THR A 116 -5.98 -8.84 -1.67
N VAL A 117 -6.39 -9.36 -2.84
CA VAL A 117 -7.56 -10.23 -2.97
C VAL A 117 -7.24 -11.42 -3.88
N PRO A 118 -7.02 -12.63 -3.31
CA PRO A 118 -6.81 -13.85 -4.08
C PRO A 118 -8.01 -14.10 -5.01
N SER A 119 -7.76 -14.49 -6.27
CA SER A 119 -8.77 -14.74 -7.31
C SER A 119 -9.41 -13.50 -7.97
N THR A 120 -8.74 -12.36 -7.98
CA THR A 120 -9.21 -11.19 -8.73
C THR A 120 -8.91 -11.31 -10.23
N ARG A 121 -9.86 -10.98 -11.10
CA ARG A 121 -9.64 -10.88 -12.55
C ARG A 121 -9.28 -9.45 -12.94
N LEU A 122 -8.14 -9.28 -13.61
CA LEU A 122 -7.67 -8.00 -14.13
C LEU A 122 -7.88 -7.93 -15.65
N GLU A 123 -8.63 -6.93 -16.09
CA GLU A 123 -8.86 -6.59 -17.50
C GLU A 123 -8.39 -5.14 -17.72
N TRP A 124 -7.17 -4.96 -18.23
CA TRP A 124 -6.54 -3.65 -18.33
C TRP A 124 -6.31 -3.24 -19.78
N ASN A 125 -7.04 -2.24 -20.23
CA ASN A 125 -6.97 -1.68 -21.58
C ASN A 125 -6.78 -0.15 -21.53
N LEU A 126 -5.82 0.30 -20.71
CA LEU A 126 -5.34 1.69 -20.67
C LEU A 126 -3.83 1.72 -20.87
N ASP A 127 -3.37 2.58 -21.77
CA ASP A 127 -1.94 2.80 -21.97
C ASP A 127 -1.38 3.61 -20.79
N SER A 128 -0.22 3.22 -20.27
CA SER A 128 0.45 3.93 -19.18
C SER A 128 0.88 5.34 -19.57
N THR A 129 1.05 5.61 -20.87
CA THR A 129 1.37 6.93 -21.41
C THR A 129 0.23 7.94 -21.29
N PHE A 130 -0.99 7.49 -20.99
CA PHE A 130 -2.14 8.38 -20.78
C PHE A 130 -2.03 9.18 -19.49
N PHE A 131 -1.14 8.79 -18.57
CA PHE A 131 -1.03 9.35 -17.23
C PHE A 131 0.36 9.92 -16.98
N SER A 132 0.43 11.13 -16.43
CA SER A 132 1.65 11.66 -15.83
C SER A 132 2.08 10.80 -14.63
N PRO A 133 3.37 10.82 -14.23
CA PRO A 133 3.83 10.07 -13.07
C PRO A 133 3.04 10.36 -11.80
N LYS A 134 2.59 11.61 -11.60
CA LYS A 134 1.76 12.00 -10.47
C LYS A 134 0.36 11.37 -10.52
N GLU A 135 -0.27 11.35 -11.69
CA GLU A 135 -1.58 10.73 -11.87
C GLU A 135 -1.51 9.21 -11.67
N GLN A 136 -0.44 8.55 -12.12
CA GLN A 136 -0.24 7.12 -11.88
C GLN A 136 -0.22 6.78 -10.38
N VAL A 137 0.43 7.64 -9.58
CA VAL A 137 0.50 7.50 -8.11
C VAL A 137 -0.87 7.65 -7.46
N GLU A 138 -1.60 8.70 -7.84
CA GLU A 138 -2.94 8.96 -7.31
C GLU A 138 -3.92 7.84 -7.73
N LEU A 139 -3.80 7.35 -8.95
CA LEU A 139 -4.62 6.25 -9.45
C LEU A 139 -4.35 4.95 -8.68
N LEU A 140 -3.08 4.60 -8.46
CA LEU A 140 -2.67 3.43 -7.68
C LEU A 140 -3.17 3.52 -6.23
N ALA A 141 -3.17 4.72 -5.65
CA ALA A 141 -3.75 4.95 -4.33
C ALA A 141 -5.25 4.64 -4.29
N CYS A 142 -6.01 5.16 -5.25
CA CYS A 142 -7.45 4.93 -5.36
C CYS A 142 -7.76 3.44 -5.55
N ILE A 143 -7.05 2.77 -6.46
CA ILE A 143 -7.23 1.33 -6.73
C ILE A 143 -6.93 0.52 -5.47
N ARG A 144 -5.82 0.83 -4.78
CA ARG A 144 -5.45 0.15 -3.52
C ARG A 144 -6.54 0.30 -2.47
N GLU A 145 -7.03 1.50 -2.23
CA GLU A 145 -8.04 1.74 -1.20
C GLU A 145 -9.34 1.00 -1.52
N ALA A 146 -9.76 0.98 -2.79
CA ALA A 146 -10.90 0.21 -3.23
C ALA A 146 -10.71 -1.29 -3.01
N LEU A 147 -9.55 -1.86 -3.37
CA LEU A 147 -9.25 -3.28 -3.12
C LEU A 147 -9.18 -3.61 -1.62
N LEU A 148 -8.66 -2.69 -0.79
CA LEU A 148 -8.67 -2.84 0.66
C LEU A 148 -10.09 -2.83 1.23
N ASN A 149 -10.98 -2.01 0.67
CA ASN A 149 -12.38 -1.98 1.06
C ASN A 149 -13.09 -3.29 0.71
N VAL A 150 -12.87 -3.83 -0.50
CA VAL A 150 -13.37 -5.15 -0.88
C VAL A 150 -12.89 -6.21 0.13
N ARG A 151 -11.59 -6.25 0.41
CA ARG A 151 -11.00 -7.22 1.36
C ARG A 151 -11.61 -7.11 2.77
N LYS A 152 -11.81 -5.90 3.27
CA LYS A 152 -12.28 -5.66 4.65
C LYS A 152 -13.78 -5.84 4.81
N HIS A 153 -14.56 -5.48 3.80
CA HIS A 153 -16.01 -5.26 3.96
C HIS A 153 -16.87 -6.14 3.07
N ALA A 154 -16.42 -6.48 1.86
CA ALA A 154 -17.27 -7.14 0.87
C ALA A 154 -17.55 -8.61 1.19
N ARG A 155 -16.64 -9.32 1.87
CA ARG A 155 -16.68 -10.80 1.96
C ARG A 155 -16.84 -11.47 0.58
N ALA A 156 -16.31 -10.83 -0.45
CA ALA A 156 -16.40 -11.27 -1.83
C ALA A 156 -15.59 -12.55 -2.06
N THR A 157 -16.07 -13.41 -2.96
CA THR A 157 -15.36 -14.59 -3.44
C THR A 157 -14.75 -14.37 -4.84
N ASP A 158 -15.21 -13.33 -5.55
CA ASP A 158 -14.75 -12.94 -6.88
C ASP A 158 -14.71 -11.41 -6.96
N THR A 159 -13.61 -10.88 -7.48
CA THR A 159 -13.39 -9.45 -7.67
C THR A 159 -12.87 -9.22 -9.09
N ARG A 160 -13.29 -8.12 -9.71
CA ARG A 160 -12.88 -7.74 -11.06
C ARG A 160 -12.40 -6.30 -11.08
N VAL A 161 -11.24 -6.08 -11.69
CA VAL A 161 -10.70 -4.76 -11.98
C VAL A 161 -10.69 -4.59 -13.49
N ILE A 162 -11.47 -3.62 -13.99
CA ILE A 162 -11.59 -3.31 -15.42
C ILE A 162 -11.10 -1.88 -15.63
N ALA A 163 -10.18 -1.67 -16.56
CA ALA A 163 -9.73 -0.36 -16.96
C ALA A 163 -9.90 -0.21 -18.48
N GLU A 164 -10.68 0.76 -18.92
CA GLU A 164 -10.99 0.96 -20.35
C GLU A 164 -11.10 2.43 -20.73
N GLY A 165 -10.79 2.72 -22.00
CA GLY A 165 -10.97 4.04 -22.58
C GLY A 165 -9.82 4.49 -23.45
N THR A 166 -9.66 5.81 -23.54
CA THR A 166 -8.70 6.51 -24.40
C THR A 166 -7.95 7.57 -23.59
N SER A 167 -6.98 8.25 -24.20
CA SER A 167 -6.25 9.36 -23.57
C SER A 167 -7.12 10.55 -23.17
N PHE A 168 -8.32 10.69 -23.73
CA PHE A 168 -9.22 11.82 -23.44
C PHE A 168 -10.31 11.48 -22.42
N VAL A 169 -10.80 10.24 -22.45
CA VAL A 169 -11.85 9.75 -21.55
C VAL A 169 -11.53 8.29 -21.23
N TRP A 170 -11.41 7.99 -19.94
CA TRP A 170 -11.13 6.67 -19.42
C TRP A 170 -11.96 6.40 -18.16
N SER A 171 -12.11 5.14 -17.82
CA SER A 171 -12.82 4.69 -16.62
C SER A 171 -12.17 3.44 -16.06
N ILE A 172 -12.16 3.34 -14.72
CA ILE A 172 -11.67 2.18 -13.99
C ILE A 172 -12.78 1.72 -13.04
N PHE A 173 -13.15 0.45 -13.17
CA PHE A 173 -14.18 -0.20 -12.39
C PHE A 173 -13.53 -1.26 -11.50
N ILE A 174 -13.88 -1.22 -10.22
CA ILE A 174 -13.54 -2.26 -9.25
C ILE A 174 -14.87 -2.81 -8.76
N GLN A 175 -15.16 -4.05 -9.15
CA GLN A 175 -16.41 -4.73 -8.87
C GLN A 175 -16.14 -5.97 -8.04
N ASP A 176 -17.00 -6.24 -7.09
CA ASP A 176 -16.96 -7.46 -6.30
C ASP A 176 -18.37 -8.07 -6.19
N ASN A 177 -18.43 -9.34 -5.80
CA ASN A 177 -19.69 -10.07 -5.62
C ASN A 177 -20.12 -10.16 -4.14
N GLY A 178 -19.64 -9.24 -3.31
CA GLY A 178 -19.82 -9.24 -1.87
C GLY A 178 -21.12 -8.59 -1.40
N VAL A 179 -21.14 -8.24 -0.12
CA VAL A 179 -22.30 -7.64 0.57
C VAL A 179 -22.31 -6.11 0.56
N GLY A 180 -21.60 -5.47 -0.37
CA GLY A 180 -21.56 -4.01 -0.49
C GLY A 180 -20.90 -3.54 -1.75
#